data_AF-A0A640V0N4-F1
#
_entry.id   AF-A0A640V0N4-F1
#
_cell.length_a   1.000
_cell.length_b   1.000
_cell.length_c   1.000
_cell.angle_alpha   90.00
_cell.angle_beta   90.00
_cell.angle_gamma   90.00
#
_symmetry.space_group_name_H-M   'P 1'
#
loop_
_entity.id
_entity.type
_entity.pdbx_description
1 polymer ?
#
loop_
_entity_poly.entity_id
_entity_poly.type
_entity_poly.pdbx_seq_one_letter_code
_entity_poly.pdbx_strand_id
1 'polypeptide(L)'
;MVSPKTVTELTSDTSGSVAVARLMVDGDDLVLRLAWWEKAIARRGNVRIPLAAVERTGIEPDWWRALRGIRVRTHALVVPGMLCLGVWRHGGDQDFLALRRPRRAPTVVVDLHDLRTAAPYARIAVTCPHASQTVTALNTALDRHRRGDSSAASDQSLHGGLL
;
A
#
# COMPACT_ATOMS: atom_id res chain seq x y z
N MET A 1 4.24 12.92 -28.11
CA MET A 1 5.65 12.61 -27.81
C MET A 1 5.86 12.91 -26.33
N VAL A 2 5.69 11.91 -25.46
CA VAL A 2 5.74 12.07 -24.00
C VAL A 2 7.03 11.45 -23.52
N SER A 3 7.91 12.27 -22.94
CA SER A 3 9.17 11.82 -22.35
C SER A 3 8.92 10.78 -21.25
N PRO A 4 9.72 9.69 -21.17
CA PRO A 4 9.63 8.78 -20.05
C PRO A 4 10.20 9.43 -18.79
N LYS A 5 9.36 9.67 -17.78
CA LYS A 5 9.78 10.03 -16.41
C LYS A 5 10.54 8.84 -15.82
N THR A 6 11.74 9.11 -15.33
CA THR A 6 12.68 8.17 -14.71
C THR A 6 12.00 7.40 -13.57
N VAL A 7 11.72 6.12 -13.82
CA VAL A 7 11.26 5.15 -12.83
C VAL A 7 12.50 4.60 -12.14
N THR A 8 12.65 4.84 -10.84
CA THR A 8 13.68 4.18 -10.03
C THR A 8 13.26 2.72 -9.82
N GLU A 9 13.59 1.86 -10.78
CA GLU A 9 13.51 0.41 -10.62
C GLU A 9 14.61 -0.08 -9.66
N LEU A 10 14.22 -0.41 -8.43
CA LEU A 10 15.03 -1.24 -7.55
C LEU A 10 14.91 -2.70 -8.03
N THR A 11 15.90 -3.05 -8.86
CA THR A 11 16.36 -4.34 -9.37
C THR A 11 15.60 -5.61 -8.96
N SER A 12 15.16 -6.28 -10.02
CA SER A 12 14.61 -7.63 -10.14
C SER A 12 15.51 -8.72 -9.58
N ASP A 13 14.92 -9.64 -8.82
CA ASP A 13 15.43 -11.01 -8.75
C ASP A 13 14.40 -11.96 -9.40
N THR A 14 14.87 -12.69 -10.38
CA THR A 14 14.11 -13.60 -11.25
C THR A 14 14.32 -15.02 -10.74
N SER A 15 13.36 -15.50 -9.94
CA SER A 15 13.17 -16.94 -9.72
C SER A 15 11.74 -17.24 -9.29
N GLY A 16 10.94 -17.81 -10.21
CA GLY A 16 9.69 -18.53 -9.90
C GLY A 16 8.71 -17.88 -8.92
N SER A 17 8.56 -16.55 -8.96
CA SER A 17 7.89 -15.82 -7.88
C SER A 17 6.38 -15.70 -8.10
N VAL A 18 5.63 -16.64 -7.53
CA VAL A 18 4.17 -16.55 -7.38
C VAL A 18 3.83 -15.58 -6.22
N ALA A 19 4.10 -14.29 -6.41
CA ALA A 19 3.38 -13.11 -5.88
C ALA A 19 4.15 -11.83 -6.31
N VAL A 20 3.47 -10.87 -6.94
CA VAL A 20 4.08 -9.68 -7.62
C VAL A 20 3.50 -8.36 -7.09
N ALA A 21 2.74 -8.38 -5.99
CA ALA A 21 2.23 -7.15 -5.38
C ALA A 21 3.39 -6.28 -4.87
N ARG A 22 3.48 -5.03 -5.33
CA ARG A 22 4.53 -4.07 -4.93
C ARG A 22 3.91 -2.75 -4.50
N LEU A 23 4.45 -2.19 -3.43
CA LEU A 23 4.17 -0.81 -3.01
C LEU A 23 5.19 0.12 -3.65
N MET A 24 4.71 1.18 -4.27
CA MET A 24 5.53 2.20 -4.91
C MET A 24 4.95 3.57 -4.59
N VAL A 25 5.79 4.59 -4.49
CA VAL A 25 5.33 5.98 -4.40
C VAL A 25 5.45 6.61 -5.79
N ASP A 26 4.36 7.18 -6.29
CA ASP A 26 4.23 7.86 -7.58
C ASP A 26 3.69 9.27 -7.33
N GLY A 27 4.57 10.27 -7.25
CA GLY A 27 4.19 11.62 -6.85
C GLY A 27 3.62 11.65 -5.43
N ASP A 28 2.36 12.10 -5.31
CA ASP A 28 1.60 12.15 -4.06
C ASP A 28 0.73 10.92 -3.83
N ASP A 29 0.86 9.88 -4.67
CA ASP A 29 0.11 8.64 -4.53
C ASP A 29 1.00 7.47 -4.07
N LEU A 30 0.53 6.72 -3.10
CA LEU A 30 0.94 5.35 -2.85
C LEU A 30 0.22 4.40 -3.82
N VAL A 31 1.00 3.72 -4.65
CA VAL A 31 0.50 2.77 -5.65
C VAL A 31 0.79 1.35 -5.19
N LEU A 32 -0.29 0.60 -4.97
CA LEU A 32 -0.24 -0.85 -4.87
C LEU A 32 -0.41 -1.45 -6.26
N ARG A 33 0.71 -1.85 -6.86
CA ARG A 33 0.72 -2.57 -8.13
C ARG A 33 0.48 -4.04 -7.86
N LEU A 34 -0.60 -4.57 -8.43
CA LEU A 34 -0.92 -5.99 -8.41
C LEU A 34 -0.40 -6.67 -9.68
N ALA A 35 0.00 -7.93 -9.57
CA ALA A 35 0.27 -8.79 -10.72
C ALA A 35 -0.98 -8.97 -11.59
N TRP A 36 -0.82 -9.24 -12.88
CA TRP A 36 -1.95 -9.42 -13.82
C TRP A 36 -2.95 -10.52 -13.38
N TRP A 37 -2.46 -11.55 -12.72
CA TRP A 37 -3.19 -12.71 -12.20
C TRP A 37 -3.79 -12.41 -10.83
N GLU A 38 -3.11 -11.62 -10.00
CA GLU A 38 -3.66 -11.08 -8.75
C GLU A 38 -4.83 -10.13 -9.01
N LYS A 39 -4.77 -9.34 -10.10
CA LYS A 39 -5.89 -8.50 -10.57
C LYS A 39 -7.10 -9.34 -10.97
N ALA A 40 -6.87 -10.46 -11.66
CA ALA A 40 -7.93 -11.37 -12.06
C ALA A 40 -8.61 -12.02 -10.84
N ILE A 41 -7.83 -12.39 -9.81
CA ILE A 41 -8.33 -13.00 -8.57
C ILE A 41 -9.04 -11.99 -7.67
N ALA A 42 -8.44 -10.82 -7.44
CA ALA A 42 -9.03 -9.77 -6.62
C ALA A 42 -10.14 -8.99 -7.34
N ARG A 43 -10.33 -9.22 -8.66
CA ARG A 43 -11.18 -8.44 -9.57
C ARG A 43 -10.96 -6.92 -9.43
N ARG A 44 -9.74 -6.51 -9.10
CA ARG A 44 -9.35 -5.12 -8.86
C ARG A 44 -8.09 -4.81 -9.64
N GLY A 45 -8.01 -3.58 -10.17
CA GLY A 45 -6.84 -3.06 -10.87
C GLY A 45 -5.69 -2.71 -9.91
N ASN A 46 -4.74 -1.89 -10.40
CA ASN A 46 -3.79 -1.25 -9.48
C ASN A 46 -4.58 -0.34 -8.53
N VAL A 47 -4.24 -0.36 -7.24
CA VAL A 47 -4.88 0.51 -6.25
C VAL A 47 -3.97 1.73 -6.06
N ARG A 48 -4.51 2.92 -6.30
CA ARG A 48 -3.85 4.20 -6.02
C ARG A 48 -4.49 4.80 -4.78
N ILE A 49 -3.65 5.22 -3.85
CA ILE A 49 -4.05 5.78 -2.56
C ILE A 49 -3.27 7.07 -2.37
N PRO A 50 -3.93 8.22 -2.23
CA PRO A 50 -3.22 9.45 -1.92
C PRO A 50 -2.47 9.32 -0.60
N LEU A 51 -1.26 9.84 -0.54
CA LEU A 51 -0.44 9.87 0.67
C LEU A 51 -1.15 10.59 1.82
N ALA A 52 -2.04 11.54 1.51
CA ALA A 52 -2.93 12.19 2.46
C ALA A 52 -3.83 11.20 3.23
N ALA A 53 -4.22 10.07 2.64
CA ALA A 53 -5.07 9.07 3.29
C ALA A 53 -4.28 8.08 4.16
N VAL A 54 -2.94 8.11 4.09
CA VAL A 54 -2.06 7.21 4.84
C VAL A 54 -1.87 7.74 6.26
N GLU A 55 -2.35 6.96 7.23
CA GLU A 55 -2.22 7.28 8.64
C GLU A 55 -0.85 6.83 9.17
N ARG A 56 -0.54 5.55 8.98
CA ARG A 56 0.65 4.93 9.56
C ARG A 56 1.22 3.84 8.67
N THR A 57 2.54 3.67 8.75
CA THR A 57 3.27 2.57 8.12
C THR A 57 3.97 1.73 9.18
N GLY A 58 4.15 0.45 8.91
CA GLY A 58 4.79 -0.47 9.82
C GLY A 58 5.40 -1.68 9.11
N ILE A 59 6.28 -2.36 9.83
CA ILE A 59 6.85 -3.64 9.40
C ILE A 59 6.43 -4.68 10.41
N GLU A 60 5.77 -5.72 9.91
CA GLU A 60 5.49 -6.90 10.69
C GLU A 60 6.49 -8.00 10.29
N PRO A 61 7.34 -8.49 11.21
CA PRO A 61 8.29 -9.58 10.92
C PRO A 61 7.59 -10.87 10.48
N ASP A 62 6.36 -11.07 10.94
CA ASP A 62 5.57 -12.28 10.74
C ASP A 62 4.28 -11.97 9.98
N TRP A 63 4.14 -12.47 8.75
CA TRP A 63 2.96 -12.22 7.90
C TRP A 63 1.62 -12.58 8.56
N TRP A 64 1.61 -13.58 9.46
CA TRP A 64 0.38 -14.01 10.14
C TRP A 64 -0.14 -12.96 11.13
N ARG A 65 0.73 -12.09 11.66
CA ARG A 65 0.32 -10.99 12.53
C ARG A 65 -0.35 -9.83 11.78
N ALA A 66 -0.14 -9.75 10.46
CA ALA A 66 -0.87 -8.82 9.61
C ALA A 66 -2.31 -9.28 9.36
N LEU A 67 -2.64 -10.57 9.60
CA LEU A 67 -4.00 -11.07 9.50
C LEU A 67 -4.83 -10.54 10.68
N ARG A 68 -5.83 -9.73 10.38
CA ARG A 68 -6.87 -9.30 11.33
C ARG A 68 -8.25 -9.48 10.70
N GLY A 69 -9.24 -9.72 11.54
CA GLY A 69 -10.64 -9.85 11.09
C GLY A 69 -11.00 -11.17 10.41
N ILE A 70 -12.10 -11.16 9.67
CA ILE A 70 -12.74 -12.32 9.05
C ILE A 70 -12.51 -12.27 7.53
N ARG A 71 -12.25 -13.42 6.93
CA ARG A 71 -12.04 -13.57 5.47
C ARG A 71 -13.31 -13.23 4.69
N VAL A 72 -13.21 -12.38 3.66
CA VAL A 72 -14.26 -12.27 2.65
C VAL A 72 -14.00 -13.31 1.57
N ARG A 73 -14.65 -14.49 1.67
CA ARG A 73 -14.41 -15.62 0.75
C ARG A 73 -14.56 -15.26 -0.74
N THR A 74 -15.43 -14.31 -1.08
CA THR A 74 -15.76 -13.99 -2.48
C THR A 74 -14.67 -13.18 -3.20
N HIS A 75 -13.78 -12.51 -2.45
CA HIS A 75 -12.75 -11.62 -3.01
C HIS A 75 -11.37 -11.94 -2.45
N ALA A 76 -11.17 -13.18 -2.01
CA ALA A 76 -9.92 -13.65 -1.44
C ALA A 76 -9.56 -15.04 -1.95
N LEU A 77 -8.31 -15.19 -2.38
CA LEU A 77 -7.68 -16.48 -2.62
C LEU A 77 -6.75 -16.79 -1.43
N VAL A 78 -7.09 -17.84 -0.70
CA VAL A 78 -6.23 -18.40 0.33
C VAL A 78 -5.77 -19.76 -0.16
N VAL A 79 -4.48 -19.87 -0.47
CA VAL A 79 -3.81 -21.14 -0.74
C VAL A 79 -3.16 -21.57 0.57
N PRO A 80 -3.69 -22.63 1.25
CA PRO A 80 -3.16 -23.09 2.52
C PRO A 80 -1.65 -23.31 2.44
N GLY A 81 -0.92 -22.66 3.35
CA GLY A 81 0.53 -22.81 3.43
C GLY A 81 1.35 -22.02 2.40
N MET A 82 0.75 -21.28 1.47
CA MET A 82 1.48 -20.61 0.38
C MET A 82 1.18 -19.11 0.25
N LEU A 83 -0.10 -18.72 0.20
CA LEU A 83 -0.52 -17.37 -0.17
C LEU A 83 -1.85 -17.00 0.52
N CYS A 84 -1.93 -15.77 1.02
CA CYS A 84 -3.18 -15.12 1.39
C CYS A 84 -3.30 -13.83 0.58
N LEU A 85 -4.16 -13.85 -0.44
CA LEU A 85 -4.40 -12.72 -1.33
C LEU A 85 -5.87 -12.30 -1.29
N GLY A 86 -6.13 -11.00 -1.20
CA GLY A 86 -7.43 -10.41 -1.39
C GLY A 86 -7.98 -9.72 -0.16
N VAL A 87 -9.30 -9.61 -0.09
CA VAL A 87 -9.98 -8.72 0.84
C VAL A 87 -10.40 -9.45 2.11
N TRP A 88 -10.03 -8.86 3.25
CA TRP A 88 -10.48 -9.27 4.58
C TRP A 88 -11.40 -8.20 5.14
N ARG A 89 -12.29 -8.56 6.04
CA ARG A 89 -13.17 -7.62 6.74
C ARG A 89 -12.80 -7.56 8.19
N HIS A 90 -12.55 -6.35 8.68
CA HIS A 90 -12.27 -6.11 10.08
C HIS A 90 -13.27 -5.07 10.60
N GLY A 91 -14.25 -5.52 11.38
CA GLY A 91 -15.37 -4.67 11.79
C GLY A 91 -16.21 -4.19 10.60
N GLY A 92 -16.34 -2.86 10.47
CA GLY A 92 -17.05 -2.19 9.36
C GLY A 92 -16.22 -2.08 8.07
N ASP A 93 -14.89 -2.20 8.16
CA ASP A 93 -13.97 -1.85 7.09
C ASP A 93 -13.38 -3.08 6.38
N GLN A 94 -12.72 -2.83 5.25
CA GLN A 94 -12.00 -3.86 4.50
C GLN A 94 -10.49 -3.71 4.67
N ASP A 95 -9.78 -4.81 4.62
CA ASP A 95 -8.32 -4.85 4.54
C ASP A 95 -7.92 -5.54 3.25
N PHE A 96 -6.89 -5.03 2.59
CA PHE A 96 -6.30 -5.70 1.44
C PHE A 96 -5.01 -6.41 1.85
N LEU A 97 -5.00 -7.74 1.74
CA LEU A 97 -3.85 -8.56 2.10
C LEU A 97 -3.25 -9.17 0.84
N ALA A 98 -1.96 -8.97 0.61
CA ALA A 98 -1.17 -9.64 -0.42
C ALA A 98 0.05 -10.27 0.25
N LEU A 99 -0.20 -11.37 0.94
CA LEU A 99 0.76 -12.02 1.83
C LEU A 99 1.23 -13.35 1.24
N ARG A 100 2.54 -13.51 1.08
CA ARG A 100 3.15 -14.77 0.67
C ARG A 100 3.91 -15.38 1.83
N ARG A 101 3.90 -16.71 1.89
CA ARG A 101 4.77 -17.47 2.78
C ARG A 101 6.05 -17.92 2.06
N PRO A 102 7.17 -17.19 2.22
CA PRO A 102 8.46 -17.80 2.55
C PRO A 102 8.56 -17.90 4.07
N ARG A 103 9.35 -18.85 4.59
CA ARG A 103 9.47 -19.10 6.05
C ARG A 103 9.83 -17.86 6.89
N ARG A 104 10.30 -16.76 6.29
CA ARG A 104 10.58 -15.46 6.91
C ARG A 104 10.50 -14.35 5.85
N ALA A 105 9.33 -13.76 5.63
CA ALA A 105 9.23 -12.59 4.76
C ALA A 105 8.51 -11.47 5.50
N PRO A 106 9.21 -10.35 5.76
CA PRO A 106 8.60 -9.23 6.44
C PRO A 106 7.45 -8.67 5.60
N THR A 107 6.44 -8.16 6.30
CA THR A 107 5.23 -7.62 5.71
C THR A 107 5.19 -6.14 6.00
N VAL A 108 5.07 -5.34 4.95
CA VAL A 108 4.79 -3.92 5.09
C VAL A 108 3.30 -3.76 5.30
N VAL A 109 2.94 -3.05 6.36
CA VAL A 109 1.57 -2.73 6.74
C VAL A 109 1.37 -1.23 6.60
N VAL A 110 0.28 -0.83 5.97
CA VAL A 110 -0.11 0.57 5.78
C VAL A 110 -1.54 0.72 6.28
N ASP A 111 -1.73 1.52 7.32
CA ASP A 111 -3.03 1.91 7.86
C ASP A 111 -3.53 3.18 7.19
N LEU A 112 -4.83 3.22 6.93
CA LEU A 112 -5.50 4.24 6.13
C LEU A 112 -6.68 4.79 6.92
N HIS A 113 -6.85 6.12 6.94
CA HIS A 113 -7.92 6.77 7.70
C HIS A 113 -9.05 7.31 6.81
N ASP A 114 -8.76 7.69 5.55
CA ASP A 114 -9.76 8.16 4.60
C ASP A 114 -10.14 7.06 3.59
N LEU A 115 -11.20 6.33 3.93
CA LEU A 115 -11.72 5.20 3.15
C LEU A 115 -12.48 5.62 1.88
N ARG A 116 -12.82 6.90 1.71
CA ARG A 116 -13.44 7.38 0.46
C ARG A 116 -12.38 7.49 -0.62
N THR A 117 -11.20 7.95 -0.22
CA THR A 117 -10.09 8.24 -1.13
C THR A 117 -9.16 7.03 -1.28
N ALA A 118 -8.98 6.22 -0.24
CA ALA A 118 -8.08 5.07 -0.26
C ALA A 118 -8.70 3.77 -0.80
N ALA A 119 -9.85 3.87 -1.50
CA ALA A 119 -10.79 2.76 -1.68
C ALA A 119 -11.30 2.25 -0.31
N PRO A 120 -12.19 1.23 -0.21
CA PRO A 120 -12.83 0.87 1.06
C PRO A 120 -11.88 0.16 2.06
N TYR A 121 -10.58 0.43 2.00
CA TYR A 121 -9.54 -0.24 2.76
C TYR A 121 -9.09 0.58 3.96
N ALA A 122 -9.18 0.00 5.16
CA ALA A 122 -8.58 0.55 6.38
C ALA A 122 -7.12 0.10 6.55
N ARG A 123 -6.70 -0.99 5.89
CA ARG A 123 -5.28 -1.40 5.85
C ARG A 123 -4.93 -2.13 4.57
N ILE A 124 -3.68 -1.96 4.21
CA ILE A 124 -3.00 -2.77 3.21
C ILE A 124 -1.83 -3.49 3.87
N ALA A 125 -1.71 -4.79 3.63
CA ALA A 125 -0.55 -5.56 4.05
C ALA A 125 0.06 -6.30 2.86
N VAL A 126 1.35 -6.09 2.60
CA VAL A 126 2.06 -6.69 1.46
C VAL A 126 3.34 -7.33 1.94
N THR A 127 3.56 -8.59 1.58
CA THR A 127 4.86 -9.23 1.81
C THR A 127 5.93 -8.56 0.95
N CYS A 128 6.98 -8.05 1.59
CA CYS A 128 8.02 -7.29 0.91
C CYS A 128 9.40 -7.72 1.44
N PRO A 129 10.25 -8.39 0.64
CA PRO A 129 11.59 -8.79 1.05
C PRO A 129 12.45 -7.61 1.56
N HIS A 130 12.26 -6.43 0.96
CA HIS A 130 12.96 -5.19 1.31
C HIS A 130 12.06 -4.26 2.14
N ALA A 131 11.36 -4.81 3.15
CA ALA A 131 10.37 -4.06 3.94
C ALA A 131 10.95 -2.80 4.59
N SER A 132 12.16 -2.88 5.17
CA SER A 132 12.80 -1.73 5.81
C SER A 132 13.06 -0.58 4.83
N GLN A 133 13.62 -0.89 3.66
CA GLN A 133 13.85 0.11 2.61
C GLN A 133 12.54 0.72 2.12
N THR A 134 11.51 -0.12 1.94
CA THR A 134 10.18 0.31 1.49
C THR A 134 9.51 1.25 2.49
N VAL A 135 9.54 0.91 3.78
CA VAL A 135 8.96 1.75 4.84
C VAL A 135 9.73 3.06 5.02
N THR A 136 11.06 3.03 4.96
CA THR A 136 11.86 4.26 4.98
C THR A 136 11.53 5.18 3.82
N ALA A 137 11.42 4.63 2.60
CA ALA A 137 11.03 5.41 1.43
C ALA A 137 9.61 5.99 1.56
N LEU A 138 8.67 5.21 2.07
CA LEU A 138 7.29 5.66 2.28
C LEU A 138 7.21 6.76 3.33
N ASN A 139 7.90 6.61 4.47
CA ASN A 139 7.94 7.65 5.51
C ASN A 139 8.59 8.94 4.99
N THR A 140 9.68 8.82 4.23
CA THR A 140 10.32 9.98 3.59
C THR A 140 9.37 10.71 2.63
N ALA A 141 8.52 9.98 1.91
CA ALA A 141 7.51 10.58 1.04
C ALA A 141 6.38 11.25 1.84
N LEU A 142 5.87 10.58 2.89
CA LEU A 142 4.83 11.12 3.78
C LEU A 142 5.29 12.42 4.46
N ASP A 143 6.54 12.47 4.93
CA ASP A 143 7.10 13.65 5.58
C ASP A 143 7.31 14.80 4.60
N ARG A 144 7.54 14.52 3.31
CA ARG A 144 7.56 15.56 2.27
C ARG A 144 6.17 16.09 1.99
N HIS A 145 5.20 15.20 1.84
CA HIS A 145 3.80 15.55 1.55
C HIS A 145 3.22 16.45 2.65
N ARG A 146 3.35 16.03 3.93
CA ARG A 146 2.85 16.78 5.10
C ARG A 146 3.48 18.18 5.22
N ARG A 147 4.76 18.32 4.87
CA ARG A 147 5.45 19.63 4.84
C ARG A 147 4.94 20.51 3.71
N GLY A 148 4.67 19.94 2.53
CA GLY A 148 4.06 20.65 1.41
C GLY A 148 2.68 21.22 1.77
N ASP A 149 1.84 20.41 2.40
CA ASP A 149 0.50 20.82 2.83
C ASP A 149 0.54 21.95 3.87
N SER A 150 1.47 21.87 4.82
CA SER A 150 1.64 22.89 5.87
C SER A 150 2.11 24.24 5.30
N SER A 151 2.98 24.19 4.28
CA SER A 151 3.43 25.39 3.56
C SER A 151 2.29 26.01 2.74
N ALA A 152 1.49 25.20 2.06
CA ALA A 152 0.34 25.67 1.27
C ALA A 152 -0.79 26.26 2.14
N ALA A 153 -0.98 25.74 3.35
CA ALA A 153 -1.94 26.29 4.32
C ALA A 153 -1.50 27.65 4.90
N SER A 154 -0.19 27.84 5.08
CA SER A 154 0.36 29.09 5.60
C SER A 154 0.26 30.24 4.59
N ASP A 155 0.45 29.94 3.30
CA ASP A 155 0.36 30.93 2.21
C ASP A 155 -1.07 31.44 1.99
N GLN A 156 -2.07 30.54 2.11
CA GLN A 156 -3.49 30.91 2.01
C GLN A 156 -3.98 31.78 3.18
N SER A 157 -3.34 31.66 4.35
CA SER A 157 -3.71 32.45 5.53
C SER A 157 -3.26 33.92 5.42
N LEU A 158 -2.26 34.22 4.59
CA LEU A 158 -1.75 35.59 4.40
C LEU A 158 -2.56 36.41 3.37
N HIS A 159 -3.45 35.78 2.59
CA HIS A 159 -4.31 36.47 1.62
C HIS A 159 -5.76 36.69 2.11
N GLY A 160 -6.12 36.21 3.30
CA GLY A 160 -7.47 36.38 3.88
C GLY A 160 -7.64 37.60 4.80
N GLY A 161 -6.58 38.37 5.05
CA GLY A 161 -6.56 39.48 6.01
C GLY A 161 -6.58 40.86 5.35
N LEU A 162 -7.58 41.16 4.53
CA LEU A 162 -7.85 42.55 4.13
C LEU A 162 -9.33 42.74 3.73
N LEU A 163 -10.25 42.64 4.69
CA LEU A 163 -11.57 43.30 4.66
C LEU A 163 -12.03 43.57 6.10
#